data_AF-A0A328EKK6-F1
#
_entry.id   AF-A0A328EKK6-F1
#
_cell.length_a   1.000
_cell.length_b   1.000
_cell.length_c   1.000
_cell.angle_alpha   90.00
_cell.angle_beta   90.00
_cell.angle_gamma   90.00
#
_symmetry.space_group_name_H-M   'P 1'
#
loop_
_entity.id
_entity.type
_entity.pdbx_description
1 polymer ?
#
loop_
_entity_poly.entity_id
_entity_poly.type
_entity_poly.pdbx_seq_one_letter_code
_entity_poly.pdbx_strand_id
1 'polypeptide(L)'
;MIILLLLPVVLYIALGVFNLDLLSESQTINIFNFMDITAPTLLYSSIFFVAYLVLIFLIFDLKGVFQNKKIDNLEAEVFGLKSKLYDEREDILKEFINDYKSKLDNFTKEQTALFEKFKSESEVDLLKQKAETDRILEKLNLLDKGIFDQIKSAFKGKN
;
A
#
# COMPACT_ATOMS: atom_id res chain seq x y z
N MET A 1 17.23 -26.16 -25.04
CA MET A 1 15.98 -26.53 -25.74
C MET A 1 16.05 -26.20 -27.24
N ILE A 2 16.45 -24.98 -27.64
CA ILE A 2 16.65 -24.58 -29.05
C ILE A 2 17.66 -25.49 -29.78
N ILE A 3 18.77 -25.83 -29.14
CA ILE A 3 19.80 -26.74 -29.69
C ILE A 3 19.23 -28.14 -30.00
N LEU A 4 18.28 -28.63 -29.19
CA LEU A 4 17.66 -29.94 -29.41
C LEU A 4 16.69 -29.92 -30.60
N LEU A 5 16.04 -28.78 -30.85
CA LEU A 5 15.11 -28.58 -31.97
C LEU A 5 15.82 -28.37 -33.32
N LEU A 6 17.09 -27.95 -33.29
CA LEU A 6 17.97 -27.83 -34.45
C LEU A 6 18.62 -29.17 -34.85
N LEU A 7 18.61 -30.17 -33.96
CA LEU A 7 19.24 -31.46 -34.22
C LEU A 7 18.67 -32.18 -35.47
N PRO A 8 17.35 -32.18 -35.74
CA PRO A 8 16.81 -32.71 -36.99
C PRO A 8 17.23 -31.93 -38.24
N VAL A 9 17.50 -30.63 -38.12
CA VAL A 9 18.05 -29.80 -39.22
C VAL A 9 19.47 -30.22 -39.55
N VAL A 10 20.32 -30.39 -38.53
CA VAL A 10 21.70 -30.83 -38.70
C VAL A 10 21.76 -32.25 -39.26
N LEU A 11 20.91 -33.16 -38.76
CA LEU A 11 20.80 -34.53 -39.27
C LEU A 11 20.30 -34.57 -40.71
N TYR A 12 19.33 -33.74 -41.09
CA TYR A 12 18.83 -33.66 -42.46
C TYR A 12 19.94 -33.21 -43.43
N ILE A 13 20.69 -32.17 -43.07
CA ILE A 13 21.82 -31.68 -43.88
C ILE A 13 22.92 -32.73 -43.97
N ALA A 14 23.28 -33.39 -42.86
CA ALA A 14 24.28 -34.45 -42.85
C ALA A 14 23.83 -35.64 -43.74
N LEU A 15 22.59 -36.10 -43.61
CA LEU A 15 22.04 -37.18 -44.42
C LEU A 15 22.05 -36.86 -45.92
N GLY A 16 21.72 -35.62 -46.30
CA GLY A 16 21.78 -35.17 -47.69
C GLY A 16 23.19 -35.09 -48.26
N VAL A 17 24.19 -34.68 -47.45
CA VAL A 17 25.60 -34.59 -47.88
C VAL A 17 26.26 -35.97 -47.95
N PHE A 18 25.92 -36.89 -47.04
CA PHE A 18 26.52 -38.23 -47.00
C PHE A 18 25.85 -39.24 -47.94
N ASN A 19 24.62 -39.00 -48.40
CA ASN A 19 23.89 -39.88 -49.31
C ASN A 19 23.58 -39.16 -50.64
N LEU A 20 24.62 -38.72 -51.35
CA LEU A 20 24.47 -38.04 -52.63
C LEU A 20 23.80 -38.92 -53.71
N ASP A 21 23.83 -40.24 -53.56
CA ASP A 21 23.13 -41.18 -54.44
C ASP A 21 21.60 -40.97 -54.43
N LEU A 22 21.05 -40.41 -53.35
CA LEU A 22 19.64 -40.01 -53.28
C LEU A 22 19.26 -38.87 -54.24
N LEU A 23 20.24 -38.17 -54.83
CA LEU A 23 20.04 -37.17 -55.87
C LEU A 23 19.64 -37.78 -57.21
N SER A 24 20.05 -39.01 -57.48
CA SER A 24 19.75 -39.73 -58.73
C SER A 24 18.63 -40.76 -58.57
N GLU A 25 18.30 -41.16 -57.33
CA GLU A 25 17.20 -42.08 -57.06
C GLU A 25 15.82 -41.43 -57.17
N SER A 26 14.99 -42.00 -58.04
CA SER A 26 13.59 -41.64 -58.21
C SER A 26 12.71 -42.76 -57.70
N GLN A 27 11.68 -42.39 -56.94
CA GLN A 27 10.67 -43.34 -56.47
C GLN A 27 9.33 -43.02 -57.13
N THR A 28 8.61 -44.07 -57.54
CA THR A 28 7.23 -43.95 -58.00
C THR A 28 6.32 -43.91 -56.78
N ILE A 29 5.73 -42.74 -56.55
CA ILE A 29 4.79 -42.50 -55.47
C ILE A 29 3.39 -42.71 -56.04
N ASN A 30 2.66 -43.64 -55.45
CA ASN A 30 1.27 -43.87 -55.78
C ASN A 30 0.40 -43.00 -54.87
N ILE A 31 -0.21 -41.95 -55.43
CA ILE A 31 -1.10 -41.08 -54.67
C ILE A 31 -2.47 -41.75 -54.61
N PHE A 32 -2.73 -42.47 -53.51
CA PHE A 32 -4.03 -43.08 -53.19
C PHE A 32 -4.66 -43.90 -54.34
N ASN A 33 -3.86 -44.66 -55.09
CA ASN A 33 -4.28 -45.46 -56.26
C ASN A 33 -4.91 -44.67 -57.42
N PHE A 34 -4.83 -43.33 -57.41
CA PHE A 34 -5.39 -42.48 -58.46
C PHE A 34 -4.36 -42.06 -59.52
N MET A 35 -3.09 -41.94 -59.14
CA MET A 35 -2.03 -41.50 -60.05
C MET A 35 -0.66 -41.93 -59.53
N ASP A 36 0.17 -42.45 -60.44
CA ASP A 36 1.58 -42.74 -60.18
C ASP A 36 2.43 -41.57 -60.64
N ILE A 37 3.17 -40.96 -59.71
CA ILE A 37 4.12 -39.89 -60.00
C ILE A 37 5.52 -40.37 -59.63
N THR A 38 6.41 -40.41 -60.62
CA THR A 38 7.83 -40.66 -60.38
C THR A 38 8.49 -39.35 -60.00
N ALA A 39 8.95 -39.25 -58.75
CA ALA A 39 9.60 -38.06 -58.23
C ALA A 39 10.97 -38.41 -57.64
N PRO A 40 11.95 -37.48 -57.71
CA PRO A 40 13.21 -37.64 -57.00
C PRO A 40 12.97 -37.77 -55.49
N THR A 41 13.66 -38.70 -54.84
CA THR A 41 13.49 -39.01 -53.41
C THR A 41 13.74 -37.78 -52.53
N LEU A 42 14.67 -36.91 -52.93
CA LEU A 42 14.94 -35.63 -52.26
C LEU A 42 13.79 -34.65 -52.25
N LEU A 43 12.89 -34.70 -53.24
CA LEU A 43 11.75 -33.79 -53.30
C LEU A 43 10.79 -34.10 -52.15
N TYR A 44 10.57 -35.38 -51.87
CA TYR A 44 9.75 -35.83 -50.74
C TYR A 44 10.39 -35.46 -49.39
N SER A 45 11.68 -35.76 -49.20
CA SER A 45 12.38 -35.45 -47.95
C SER A 45 12.40 -33.94 -47.68
N SER A 46 12.53 -33.13 -48.73
CA SER A 46 12.52 -31.67 -48.64
C SER A 46 11.15 -31.13 -48.23
N ILE A 47 10.05 -31.68 -48.76
CA ILE A 47 8.69 -31.30 -48.35
C ILE A 47 8.47 -31.61 -46.86
N PHE A 48 8.88 -32.80 -46.41
CA PHE A 48 8.78 -33.16 -44.99
C PHE A 48 9.62 -32.26 -44.10
N PHE A 49 10.80 -31.88 -44.56
CA PHE A 49 11.67 -30.95 -43.83
C PHE A 49 11.08 -29.55 -43.73
N VAL A 50 10.51 -29.02 -44.82
CA VAL A 50 9.79 -27.73 -44.82
C VAL A 50 8.58 -27.78 -43.89
N ALA A 51 7.79 -28.86 -43.93
CA ALA A 51 6.66 -29.05 -43.03
C ALA A 51 7.10 -29.08 -41.56
N TYR A 52 8.22 -29.74 -41.25
CA TYR A 52 8.81 -29.74 -39.91
C TYR A 52 9.21 -28.33 -39.44
N LEU A 53 9.84 -27.53 -40.30
CA LEU A 53 10.21 -26.14 -39.98
C LEU A 53 8.98 -25.27 -39.71
N VAL A 54 7.93 -25.39 -40.52
CA VAL A 54 6.66 -24.66 -40.31
C VAL A 54 6.04 -25.06 -38.97
N LEU A 55 6.05 -26.35 -38.63
CA LEU A 55 5.49 -26.86 -37.40
C LEU A 55 6.26 -26.36 -36.17
N ILE A 56 7.61 -26.33 -36.23
CA ILE A 56 8.43 -25.70 -35.18
C ILE A 56 8.03 -24.24 -34.99
N PHE A 57 7.93 -23.49 -36.09
CA PHE A 57 7.61 -22.06 -36.03
C PHE A 57 6.27 -21.81 -35.36
N LEU A 58 5.23 -22.57 -35.75
CA LEU A 58 3.91 -22.51 -35.14
C LEU A 58 3.94 -22.82 -33.64
N ILE A 59 4.68 -23.86 -33.22
CA ILE A 59 4.78 -24.22 -31.80
C ILE A 59 5.43 -23.09 -30.98
N PHE A 60 6.50 -22.47 -31.50
CA PHE A 60 7.16 -21.36 -30.81
C PHE A 60 6.26 -20.14 -30.70
N ASP A 61 5.55 -19.80 -31.77
CA ASP A 61 4.66 -18.64 -31.81
C ASP A 61 3.48 -18.83 -30.84
N LEU A 62 2.84 -20.00 -30.87
CA LEU A 62 1.80 -20.39 -29.90
C LEU A 62 2.32 -20.31 -28.47
N LYS A 63 3.50 -20.88 -28.19
CA LYS A 63 4.10 -20.84 -26.86
C LYS A 63 4.36 -19.41 -26.39
N GLY A 64 4.84 -18.54 -27.28
CA GLY A 64 5.04 -17.11 -27.00
C GLY A 64 3.72 -16.42 -26.63
N VAL A 65 2.67 -16.64 -27.41
CA VAL A 65 1.32 -16.09 -27.13
C VAL A 65 0.79 -16.56 -25.78
N PHE A 66 0.90 -17.85 -25.46
CA PHE A 66 0.45 -18.39 -24.17
C PHE A 66 1.24 -17.84 -22.99
N GLN A 67 2.56 -17.67 -23.14
CA GLN A 67 3.41 -17.11 -22.09
C GLN A 67 3.10 -15.63 -21.87
N ASN A 68 2.95 -14.84 -22.94
CA ASN A 68 2.62 -13.42 -22.84
C ASN A 68 1.25 -13.22 -22.18
N LYS A 69 0.21 -13.98 -22.59
CA LYS A 69 -1.10 -13.92 -21.92
C LYS A 69 -1.03 -14.22 -20.42
N LYS A 70 -0.16 -15.16 -20.02
CA LYS A 70 0.02 -15.48 -18.61
C LYS A 70 0.70 -14.33 -17.86
N ILE A 71 1.68 -13.68 -18.48
CA ILE A 71 2.37 -12.52 -17.91
C ILE A 71 1.38 -11.36 -17.77
N ASP A 72 0.62 -11.02 -18.81
CA ASP A 72 -0.35 -9.93 -18.78
C ASP A 72 -1.40 -10.11 -17.67
N ASN A 73 -1.91 -11.34 -17.50
CA ASN A 73 -2.84 -11.66 -16.43
C ASN A 73 -2.20 -11.48 -15.03
N LEU A 74 -0.95 -11.90 -14.86
CA LEU A 74 -0.22 -11.73 -13.60
C LEU A 74 0.07 -10.25 -13.32
N GLU A 75 0.41 -9.46 -14.33
CA GLU A 75 0.61 -8.02 -14.19
C GLU A 75 -0.68 -7.30 -13.78
N ALA A 76 -1.82 -7.67 -14.39
CA ALA A 76 -3.13 -7.13 -14.02
C ALA A 76 -3.51 -7.49 -12.57
N GLU A 77 -3.23 -8.72 -12.14
CA GLU A 77 -3.45 -9.16 -10.76
C GLU A 77 -2.58 -8.39 -9.77
N VAL A 78 -1.29 -8.20 -10.08
CA VAL A 78 -0.36 -7.40 -9.27
C VAL A 78 -0.82 -5.94 -9.18
N PHE A 79 -1.32 -5.37 -10.27
CA PHE A 79 -1.86 -4.02 -10.27
C PHE A 79 -3.10 -3.91 -9.38
N GLY A 80 -4.04 -4.86 -9.50
CA GLY A 80 -5.23 -4.92 -8.65
C GLY A 80 -4.92 -5.08 -7.17
N LEU A 81 -3.94 -5.94 -6.83
CA LEU A 81 -3.46 -6.12 -5.45
C LEU A 81 -2.80 -4.85 -4.91
N LYS A 82 -1.99 -4.15 -5.71
CA LYS A 82 -1.42 -2.86 -5.31
C LYS A 82 -2.50 -1.84 -5.03
N SER A 83 -3.51 -1.71 -5.89
CA SER A 83 -4.63 -0.78 -5.69
C SER A 83 -5.34 -1.05 -4.37
N LYS A 84 -5.71 -2.31 -4.10
CA LYS A 84 -6.37 -2.69 -2.84
C LYS A 84 -5.53 -2.37 -1.61
N LEU A 85 -4.22 -2.56 -1.68
CA LEU A 85 -3.30 -2.22 -0.58
C LEU A 85 -3.26 -0.70 -0.33
N TYR A 86 -3.33 0.12 -1.38
CA TYR A 86 -3.40 1.58 -1.24
C TYR A 86 -4.74 1.99 -0.62
N ASP A 87 -5.85 1.40 -1.07
CA ASP A 87 -7.19 1.68 -0.54
C ASP A 87 -7.29 1.32 0.95
N GLU A 88 -6.84 0.11 1.34
CA GLU A 88 -6.80 -0.30 2.76
C GLU A 88 -5.91 0.63 3.61
N ARG A 89 -4.78 1.08 3.07
CA ARG A 89 -3.92 2.04 3.78
C ARG A 89 -4.58 3.40 3.93
N GLU A 90 -5.36 3.84 2.94
CA GLU A 90 -6.12 5.09 3.02
C GLU A 90 -7.20 5.00 4.11
N ASP A 91 -7.91 3.88 4.19
CA ASP A 91 -8.93 3.64 5.21
C ASP A 91 -8.34 3.61 6.62
N ILE A 92 -7.21 2.92 6.80
CA ILE A 92 -6.46 2.91 8.08
C ILE A 92 -6.03 4.34 8.47
N LEU A 93 -5.54 5.13 7.51
CA LEU A 93 -5.13 6.52 7.76
C LEU A 93 -6.32 7.38 8.17
N LYS A 94 -7.48 7.22 7.51
CA LYS A 94 -8.71 7.93 7.88
C LYS A 94 -9.18 7.56 9.28
N GLU A 95 -9.16 6.29 9.63
CA GLU A 95 -9.53 5.82 10.96
C GLU A 95 -8.57 6.38 12.03
N PHE A 96 -7.27 6.34 11.77
CA PHE A 96 -6.26 6.92 12.66
C PHE A 96 -6.46 8.43 12.88
N ILE A 97 -6.73 9.19 11.81
CA ILE A 97 -7.00 10.63 11.91
C ILE A 97 -8.26 10.90 12.74
N ASN A 98 -9.32 10.11 12.53
CA ASN A 98 -10.57 10.27 13.28
C ASN A 98 -10.40 9.95 14.76
N ASP A 99 -9.71 8.85 15.10
CA ASP A 99 -9.43 8.48 16.49
C ASP A 99 -8.56 9.55 17.18
N TYR A 100 -7.51 10.03 16.50
CA TYR A 100 -6.64 11.07 17.03
C TYR A 100 -7.39 12.39 17.26
N LYS A 101 -8.24 12.80 16.31
CA LYS A 101 -9.08 13.99 16.44
C LYS A 101 -10.07 13.87 17.60
N SER A 102 -10.70 12.70 17.77
CA SER A 102 -11.61 12.45 18.89
C SER A 102 -10.89 12.52 20.24
N LYS A 103 -9.71 11.92 20.35
CA LYS A 103 -8.87 12.01 21.56
C LYS A 103 -8.45 13.45 21.88
N LEU A 104 -8.10 14.23 20.86
CA LEU A 104 -7.66 15.63 21.03
C LEU A 104 -8.83 16.53 21.46
N ASP A 105 -10.02 16.33 20.88
CA ASP A 105 -11.24 17.02 21.30
C ASP A 105 -11.61 16.69 22.75
N ASN A 106 -11.55 15.40 23.13
CA ASN A 106 -11.82 14.97 24.51
C ASN A 106 -10.80 15.56 25.49
N PHE A 107 -9.51 15.52 25.14
CA PHE A 107 -8.46 16.14 25.95
C PHE A 107 -8.69 17.64 26.13
N THR A 108 -9.08 18.34 25.05
CA THR A 108 -9.37 19.77 25.12
C THR A 108 -10.55 20.07 26.03
N LYS A 109 -11.64 19.29 25.93
CA LYS A 109 -12.80 19.43 26.83
C LYS A 109 -12.43 19.17 28.28
N GLU A 110 -11.63 18.14 28.56
CA GLU A 110 -11.16 17.83 29.91
C GLU A 110 -10.29 18.97 30.48
N GLN A 111 -9.38 19.51 29.66
CA GLN A 111 -8.55 20.65 30.06
C GLN A 111 -9.38 21.92 30.31
N THR A 112 -10.36 22.21 29.46
CA THR A 112 -11.28 23.34 29.68
C THR A 112 -12.07 23.16 30.99
N ALA A 113 -12.61 21.96 31.24
CA ALA A 113 -13.35 21.67 32.46
C ALA A 113 -12.47 21.78 33.72
N LEU A 114 -11.23 21.28 33.68
CA LEU A 114 -10.26 21.43 34.76
C LEU A 114 -9.89 22.89 35.00
N PHE A 115 -9.68 23.66 33.92
CA PHE A 115 -9.36 25.07 34.01
C PHE A 115 -10.51 25.90 34.59
N GLU A 116 -11.75 25.65 34.17
CA GLU A 116 -12.94 26.29 34.73
C GLU A 116 -13.11 25.95 36.22
N LYS A 117 -12.91 24.68 36.58
CA LYS A 117 -12.95 24.25 37.97
C LYS A 117 -11.89 24.97 38.80
N PHE A 118 -10.65 24.99 38.34
CA PHE A 118 -9.56 25.68 39.02
C PHE A 118 -9.83 27.18 39.17
N LYS A 119 -10.36 27.83 38.12
CA LYS A 119 -10.77 29.24 38.17
C LYS A 119 -11.83 29.47 39.24
N SER A 120 -12.86 28.61 39.30
CA SER A 120 -13.93 28.74 40.29
C SER A 120 -13.44 28.53 41.73
N GLU A 121 -12.56 27.56 41.96
CA GLU A 121 -11.97 27.31 43.29
C GLU A 121 -11.09 28.49 43.71
N SER A 122 -10.28 29.02 42.79
CA SER A 122 -9.43 30.19 43.02
C SER A 122 -10.25 31.47 43.33
N GLU A 123 -11.36 31.70 42.62
CA GLU A 123 -12.26 32.82 42.92
C GLU A 123 -12.89 32.70 44.32
N VAL A 124 -13.29 31.49 44.72
CA VAL A 124 -13.84 31.23 46.07
C VAL A 124 -12.80 31.50 47.15
N ASP A 125 -11.56 31.05 46.96
CA ASP A 125 -10.49 31.25 47.92
C ASP A 125 -10.05 32.72 48.02
N LEU A 126 -10.02 33.45 46.89
CA LEU A 126 -9.81 34.90 46.87
C LEU A 126 -10.91 35.64 47.63
N LEU A 127 -12.18 35.25 47.46
CA LEU A 127 -13.30 35.84 48.19
C LEU A 127 -13.20 35.57 49.70
N LYS A 128 -12.80 34.37 50.11
CA LYS A 128 -12.55 34.06 51.53
C LYS A 128 -11.42 34.91 52.10
N GLN A 129 -10.27 35.00 51.42
CA GLN A 129 -9.16 35.84 51.86
C GLN A 129 -9.57 37.32 51.97
N LYS A 130 -10.35 37.82 51.01
CA LYS A 130 -10.88 39.19 51.06
C LYS A 130 -11.77 39.38 52.29
N ALA A 131 -12.72 38.47 52.54
CA ALA A 131 -13.62 38.54 53.67
C ALA A 131 -12.89 38.46 55.03
N GLU A 132 -11.87 37.62 55.14
CA GLU A 132 -11.01 37.56 56.33
C GLU A 132 -10.22 38.85 56.53
N THR A 133 -9.66 39.40 55.45
CA THR A 133 -8.93 40.68 55.47
C THR A 133 -9.85 41.83 55.91
N ASP A 134 -11.05 41.92 55.34
CA ASP A 134 -12.05 42.93 55.68
C ASP A 134 -12.45 42.81 57.17
N ARG A 135 -12.63 41.59 57.68
CA ARG A 135 -12.93 41.34 59.09
C ARG A 135 -11.77 41.72 60.03
N ILE A 136 -10.52 41.51 59.61
CA ILE A 136 -9.34 41.95 60.37
C ILE A 136 -9.27 43.48 60.39
N LEU A 137 -9.50 44.14 59.25
CA LEU A 137 -9.54 45.60 59.16
C LEU A 137 -10.64 46.20 60.03
N GLU A 138 -11.83 45.60 60.08
CA GLU A 138 -12.92 46.05 60.94
C GLU A 138 -12.56 45.91 62.43
N LYS A 139 -11.93 44.79 62.83
CA LYS A 139 -11.43 44.61 64.19
C LYS A 139 -10.37 45.65 64.55
N LEU A 140 -9.44 45.96 63.65
CA LEU A 140 -8.42 47.00 63.85
C LEU A 140 -9.07 48.37 64.05
N ASN A 141 -10.05 48.74 63.21
CA ASN A 141 -10.80 49.99 63.36
C ASN A 141 -11.56 50.09 64.70
N LEU A 142 -12.16 48.99 65.17
CA LEU A 142 -12.82 48.95 66.49
C LEU A 142 -11.80 49.09 67.63
N LEU A 143 -10.63 48.48 67.49
CA LEU A 143 -9.55 48.57 68.47
C LEU A 143 -8.99 49.98 68.55
N ASP A 144 -8.77 50.64 67.40
CA ASP A 144 -8.36 52.04 67.32
C ASP A 144 -9.38 52.97 67.97
N LYS A 145 -10.69 52.77 67.71
CA LYS A 145 -11.76 53.54 68.39
C LYS A 145 -11.77 53.31 69.90
N GLY A 146 -11.64 52.05 70.34
CA GLY A 146 -11.60 51.69 71.76
C GLY A 146 -10.42 52.31 72.49
N ILE A 147 -9.23 52.32 71.87
CA ILE A 147 -8.05 53.01 72.40
C ILE A 147 -8.30 54.52 72.47
N PHE A 148 -8.89 55.11 71.43
CA PHE A 148 -9.18 56.54 71.40
C PHE A 148 -10.18 56.96 72.49
N ASP A 149 -11.21 56.15 72.73
CA ASP A 149 -12.20 56.37 73.79
C ASP A 149 -11.58 56.21 75.19
N GLN A 150 -10.68 55.24 75.38
CA GLN A 150 -9.93 55.10 76.63
C GLN A 150 -9.04 56.32 76.89
N ILE A 151 -8.30 56.80 75.89
CA ILE A 151 -7.49 58.02 75.99
C ILE A 151 -8.40 59.21 76.35
N LYS A 152 -9.53 59.39 75.66
CA LYS A 152 -10.48 60.48 75.92
C LYS A 152 -11.08 60.42 77.32
N SER A 153 -11.37 59.21 77.83
CA SER A 153 -11.88 59.02 79.19
C SER A 153 -10.81 59.35 80.26
N ALA A 154 -9.55 58.98 80.02
CA ALA A 154 -8.42 59.33 80.88
C ALA A 154 -8.16 60.85 80.93
N PHE A 155 -8.42 61.57 79.85
CA PHE A 155 -8.35 63.04 79.83
C PHE A 155 -9.56 63.74 80.45
N LYS A 156 -10.76 63.13 80.42
CA LYS A 156 -11.96 63.68 81.10
C LYS A 156 -11.96 63.48 82.62
N GLY A 157 -11.15 62.56 83.15
CA GLY A 157 -11.03 62.29 84.59
C GLY A 157 -10.04 63.18 85.35
N LYS A 158 -9.41 64.16 84.69
CA LYS A 158 -8.55 65.18 85.32
C LYS A 158 -9.20 66.56 85.19
N ASN A 159 -10.12 66.85 86.11
CA ASN A 159 -10.52 68.19 86.52
C ASN A 159 -10.70 68.17 88.04
#